data_AF-A0A5B1R7S8-F1
#
_entry.id   AF-A0A5B1R7S8-F1
#
_cell.length_a   1.000
_cell.length_b   1.000
_cell.length_c   1.000
_cell.angle_alpha   90.00
_cell.angle_beta   90.00
_cell.angle_gamma   90.00
#
_symmetry.space_group_name_H-M   'P 1'
#
loop_
_entity.id
_entity.type
_entity.pdbx_description
1 polymer ?
#
loop_
_entity_poly.entity_id
_entity_poly.type
_entity_poly.pdbx_seq_one_letter_code
_entity_poly.pdbx_strand_id
1 'polypeptide(L)'
;MTPHQLSIIAEQLRQILAEMGQLRPKTLGSVTGGPYQNSFFPAHVLPAHAFSSYSEFVDLYRSMLLHVCTESYTEALLSHLPRNAPIRFAHADLLPRNIIVDGTKITGIIDWATAGFWPGYWEYCLMHNRDSSSPGWDQVLGLVFPGDRRQAEIDAVNHLVTIHFRDR
;
A
#
# COMPACT_ATOMS: atom_id res chain seq x y z
N MET A 1 -9.45 -16.99 16.07
CA MET A 1 -10.36 -15.94 16.58
C MET A 1 -11.74 -16.19 16.03
N THR A 2 -12.79 -15.91 16.81
CA THR A 2 -14.18 -16.03 16.34
C THR A 2 -14.56 -14.85 15.43
N PRO A 3 -15.62 -14.96 14.61
CA PRO A 3 -16.11 -13.85 13.80
C PRO A 3 -16.37 -12.56 14.58
N HIS A 4 -16.89 -12.69 15.81
CA HIS A 4 -17.13 -11.55 16.70
C HIS A 4 -15.83 -10.91 17.21
N GLN A 5 -14.81 -11.72 17.53
CA GLN A 5 -13.50 -11.19 17.90
C GLN A 5 -12.85 -10.44 16.73
N LEU A 6 -12.95 -10.98 15.51
CA LEU A 6 -12.45 -10.32 14.30
C LEU A 6 -13.16 -9.00 14.01
N SER A 7 -14.47 -8.88 14.29
CA SER A 7 -15.17 -7.60 14.11
C SER A 7 -14.71 -6.51 15.07
N ILE A 8 -14.35 -6.89 16.32
CA ILE A 8 -13.78 -5.95 17.30
C ILE A 8 -12.41 -5.45 16.84
N ILE A 9 -11.59 -6.33 16.27
CA ILE A 9 -10.27 -5.98 15.73
C ILE A 9 -10.42 -5.10 14.48
N ALA A 10 -11.33 -5.44 13.57
CA ALA A 10 -11.61 -4.64 12.38
C ALA A 10 -12.04 -3.20 12.71
N GLU A 11 -12.87 -3.03 13.74
CA GLU A 11 -13.30 -1.69 14.16
C GLU A 11 -12.13 -0.86 14.72
N GLN A 12 -11.24 -1.46 15.52
CA GLN A 12 -10.03 -0.77 15.98
C GLN A 12 -9.10 -0.42 14.82
N LEU A 13 -8.93 -1.33 13.86
CA LEU A 13 -8.10 -1.07 12.67
C LEU A 13 -8.68 0.05 11.82
N ARG A 14 -10.01 0.14 11.68
CA ARG A 14 -10.70 1.25 11.02
C ARG A 14 -10.44 2.59 11.73
N GLN A 15 -10.43 2.60 13.06
CA GLN A 15 -10.09 3.80 13.84
C GLN A 15 -8.63 4.22 13.63
N ILE A 16 -7.68 3.27 13.67
CA ILE A 16 -6.26 3.53 13.39
C ILE A 16 -6.07 4.11 11.99
N LEU A 17 -6.69 3.52 10.98
CA LEU A 17 -6.66 4.03 9.60
C LEU A 17 -7.28 5.44 9.48
N ALA A 18 -8.36 5.70 10.23
CA ALA A 18 -8.97 7.02 10.28
C ALA A 18 -8.06 8.08 10.93
N GLU A 19 -7.34 7.71 11.99
CA GLU A 19 -6.33 8.56 12.64
C GLU A 19 -5.15 8.84 11.69
N MET A 20 -4.61 7.81 11.03
CA MET A 20 -3.60 7.96 9.98
C MET A 20 -4.08 8.92 8.88
N GLY A 21 -5.36 8.81 8.50
CA GLY A 21 -5.99 9.66 7.49
C GLY A 21 -6.12 11.14 7.87
N GLN A 22 -5.96 11.52 9.14
CA GLN A 22 -5.96 12.91 9.61
C GLN A 22 -4.62 13.63 9.37
N LEU A 23 -3.55 12.89 9.09
CA LEU A 23 -2.25 13.49 8.82
C LEU A 23 -2.31 14.29 7.52
N ARG A 24 -1.85 15.55 7.61
CA ARG A 24 -1.89 16.47 6.46
C ARG A 24 -1.03 15.93 5.33
N PRO A 25 -1.57 15.81 4.12
CA PRO A 25 -0.80 15.36 2.97
C PRO A 25 0.41 16.27 2.74
N LYS A 26 1.58 15.66 2.58
CA LYS A 26 2.77 16.31 2.03
C LYS A 26 2.90 15.93 0.55
N THR A 27 4.09 16.08 -0.01
CA THR A 27 4.51 15.47 -1.27
C THR A 27 4.45 13.93 -1.17
N LEU A 28 4.36 13.26 -2.31
CA LEU A 28 4.49 11.80 -2.37
C LEU A 28 5.94 11.43 -2.05
N GLY A 29 6.16 10.82 -0.89
CA GLY A 29 7.51 10.59 -0.38
C GLY A 29 7.53 10.14 1.08
N SER A 30 8.72 10.18 1.67
CA SER A 30 8.95 9.85 3.08
C SER A 30 8.18 10.77 4.03
N VAL A 31 7.95 10.31 5.25
CA VAL A 31 7.27 11.04 6.33
C VAL A 31 7.92 12.40 6.62
N THR A 32 9.24 12.51 6.41
CA THR A 32 10.02 13.74 6.60
C THR A 32 9.87 14.74 5.45
N GLY A 33 9.25 14.35 4.33
CA GLY A 33 9.08 15.16 3.12
C GLY A 33 10.17 14.94 2.05
N GLY A 34 11.10 14.02 2.28
CA GLY A 34 12.13 13.61 1.32
C GLY A 34 11.66 12.48 0.38
N PRO A 35 12.53 11.99 -0.52
CA PRO A 35 12.22 10.85 -1.38
C PRO A 35 11.88 9.58 -0.59
N TYR A 36 11.23 8.62 -1.24
CA TYR A 36 11.11 7.29 -0.67
C TYR A 36 12.49 6.63 -0.53
N GLN A 37 12.69 5.94 0.59
CA GLN A 37 13.90 5.16 0.87
C GLN A 37 13.45 3.78 1.40
N ASN A 38 12.83 3.00 0.51
CA ASN A 38 12.30 1.69 0.86
C ASN A 38 12.49 0.69 -0.29
N SER A 39 12.15 -0.56 -0.01
CA SER A 39 12.37 -1.70 -0.90
C SER A 39 11.41 -1.77 -2.11
N PHE A 40 10.42 -0.89 -2.21
CA PHE A 40 9.55 -0.82 -3.40
C PHE A 40 10.24 -0.24 -4.62
N PHE A 41 11.39 0.41 -4.41
CA PHE A 41 12.24 0.95 -5.46
C PHE A 41 13.61 0.26 -5.38
N PRO A 42 14.13 -0.32 -6.47
CA PRO A 42 15.49 -0.84 -6.50
C PRO A 42 16.49 0.25 -6.14
N ALA A 43 17.61 -0.11 -5.50
CA ALA A 43 18.62 0.86 -5.06
C ALA A 43 19.13 1.78 -6.19
N HIS A 44 19.19 1.28 -7.43
CA HIS A 44 19.64 2.04 -8.61
C HIS A 44 18.54 2.93 -9.23
N VAL A 45 17.29 2.83 -8.75
CA VAL A 45 16.13 3.60 -9.21
C VAL A 45 15.42 4.30 -8.05
N LEU A 46 16.12 4.51 -6.94
CA LEU A 46 15.58 5.28 -5.82
C LEU A 46 15.19 6.69 -6.31
N PRO A 47 14.00 7.20 -5.95
CA PRO A 47 13.62 8.56 -6.27
C PRO A 47 14.66 9.54 -5.72
N ALA A 48 15.11 10.50 -6.54
CA ALA A 48 16.06 11.52 -6.09
C ALA A 48 15.41 12.56 -5.15
N HIS A 49 14.09 12.74 -5.27
CA HIS A 49 13.29 13.70 -4.51
C HIS A 49 11.88 13.15 -4.26
N ALA A 50 11.15 13.79 -3.35
CA ALA A 50 9.72 13.51 -3.17
C ALA A 50 8.94 14.00 -4.40
N PHE A 51 7.98 13.22 -4.89
CA PHE A 51 7.22 13.59 -6.08
C PHE A 51 6.27 14.75 -5.79
N SER A 52 6.24 15.70 -6.71
CA SER A 52 5.37 16.87 -6.64
C SER A 52 3.98 16.59 -7.22
N SER A 53 3.83 15.48 -7.94
CA SER A 53 2.56 15.08 -8.55
C SER A 53 2.39 13.56 -8.63
N TYR A 54 1.14 13.13 -8.75
CA TYR A 54 0.80 11.73 -8.99
C TYR A 54 1.33 11.22 -10.35
N SER A 55 1.36 12.07 -11.38
CA SER A 55 1.89 11.68 -12.70
C SER A 55 3.36 11.31 -12.59
N GLU A 56 4.16 12.13 -11.92
CA GLU A 56 5.60 11.90 -11.75
C GLU A 56 5.90 10.58 -11.02
N PHE A 57 5.08 10.23 -10.03
CA PHE A 57 5.12 8.94 -9.36
C PHE A 57 4.84 7.77 -10.31
N VAL A 58 3.78 7.88 -11.13
CA VAL A 58 3.43 6.86 -12.13
C VAL A 58 4.50 6.76 -13.22
N ASP A 59 5.09 7.88 -13.62
CA ASP A 59 6.14 7.95 -14.64
C ASP A 59 7.42 7.22 -14.20
N LEU A 60 7.77 7.26 -12.91
CA LEU A 60 8.88 6.47 -12.39
C LEU A 60 8.58 4.96 -12.49
N TYR A 61 7.39 4.53 -12.07
CA TYR A 61 6.99 3.13 -12.20
C TYR A 61 6.91 2.69 -13.66
N ARG A 62 6.40 3.55 -14.56
CA ARG A 62 6.42 3.32 -16.01
C ARG A 62 7.85 3.11 -16.52
N SER A 63 8.77 3.99 -16.15
CA SER A 63 10.18 3.87 -16.51
C SER A 63 10.75 2.54 -16.03
N MET A 64 10.55 2.19 -14.76
CA MET A 64 11.00 0.93 -14.18
C MET A 64 10.45 -0.30 -14.92
N LEU A 65 9.16 -0.31 -15.25
CA LEU A 65 8.52 -1.40 -15.98
C LEU A 65 9.09 -1.54 -17.39
N LEU A 66 9.32 -0.44 -18.12
CA LEU A 66 9.88 -0.48 -19.47
C LEU A 66 11.29 -1.06 -19.55
N HIS A 67 12.01 -1.15 -18.43
CA HIS A 67 13.32 -1.83 -18.39
C HIS A 67 13.21 -3.37 -18.38
N VAL A 68 12.07 -3.91 -17.93
CA VAL A 68 11.88 -5.36 -17.70
C VAL A 68 10.68 -5.95 -18.44
N CYS A 69 9.83 -5.11 -19.03
CA CYS A 69 8.58 -5.49 -19.68
C CYS A 69 8.40 -4.77 -21.01
N THR A 70 7.49 -5.29 -21.85
CA THR A 70 7.09 -4.60 -23.08
C THR A 70 6.28 -3.34 -22.78
N GLU A 71 6.27 -2.39 -23.71
CA GLU A 71 5.41 -1.21 -23.65
C GLU A 71 3.93 -1.59 -23.54
N SER A 72 3.48 -2.58 -24.32
CA SER A 72 2.09 -3.06 -24.28
C SER A 72 1.70 -3.61 -22.91
N TYR A 73 2.58 -4.37 -22.26
CA TYR A 73 2.34 -4.89 -20.91
C TYR A 73 2.35 -3.76 -19.88
N THR A 74 3.31 -2.85 -19.99
CA THR A 74 3.46 -1.70 -19.09
C THR A 74 2.21 -0.83 -19.10
N GLU A 75 1.73 -0.41 -20.27
CA GLU A 75 0.54 0.43 -20.38
C GLU A 75 -0.73 -0.31 -19.96
N ALA A 76 -0.83 -1.62 -20.25
CA ALA A 76 -1.95 -2.43 -19.77
C ALA A 76 -1.98 -2.48 -18.23
N LEU A 77 -0.84 -2.71 -17.59
CA LEU A 77 -0.73 -2.76 -16.12
C LEU A 77 -1.09 -1.41 -15.49
N LEU A 78 -0.51 -0.32 -15.99
CA LEU A 78 -0.76 1.04 -15.48
C LEU A 78 -2.20 1.50 -15.73
N SER A 79 -2.89 0.97 -16.74
CA SER A 79 -4.30 1.28 -17.02
C SER A 79 -5.27 0.88 -15.91
N HIS A 80 -4.85 -0.04 -15.02
CA HIS A 80 -5.65 -0.46 -13.86
C HIS A 80 -5.52 0.48 -12.65
N LEU A 81 -4.59 1.44 -12.70
CA LEU A 81 -4.44 2.45 -11.66
C LEU A 81 -5.34 3.67 -11.95
N PRO A 82 -5.78 4.40 -10.91
CA PRO A 82 -6.48 5.66 -11.09
C PRO A 82 -5.64 6.67 -11.89
N ARG A 83 -6.30 7.51 -12.71
CA ARG A 83 -5.63 8.60 -13.44
C ARG A 83 -5.08 9.70 -12.53
N ASN A 84 -5.68 9.85 -11.35
CA ASN A 84 -5.23 10.73 -10.28
C ASN A 84 -5.65 10.10 -8.94
N ALA A 85 -4.90 10.37 -7.89
CA ALA A 85 -5.22 9.90 -6.54
C ALA A 85 -4.89 10.98 -5.51
N PRO A 86 -5.72 11.15 -4.47
CA PRO A 86 -5.35 12.01 -3.34
C PRO A 86 -4.13 11.43 -2.64
N ILE A 87 -3.28 12.29 -2.10
CA ILE A 87 -2.15 11.87 -1.29
C ILE A 87 -2.66 11.56 0.13
N ARG A 88 -2.32 10.37 0.64
CA ARG A 88 -2.71 9.90 1.98
C ARG A 88 -1.48 9.35 2.70
N PHE A 89 -1.44 9.52 4.02
CA PHE A 89 -0.45 8.81 4.82
C PHE A 89 -0.79 7.32 4.82
N ALA A 90 0.23 6.48 4.62
CA ALA A 90 0.13 5.04 4.63
C ALA A 90 1.30 4.48 5.46
N HIS A 91 1.03 3.42 6.20
CA HIS A 91 2.05 2.53 6.73
C HIS A 91 2.76 1.80 5.59
N ALA A 92 2.01 1.47 4.52
CA ALA A 92 2.49 0.76 3.33
C ALA A 92 3.10 -0.62 3.65
N ASP A 93 2.75 -1.20 4.79
CA ASP A 93 3.02 -2.61 5.13
C ASP A 93 2.09 -3.07 6.28
N LEU A 94 0.85 -2.58 6.32
CA LEU A 94 -0.09 -2.85 7.41
C LEU A 94 -0.73 -4.24 7.27
N LEU A 95 0.10 -5.26 7.37
CA LEU A 95 -0.25 -6.67 7.24
C LEU A 95 -0.32 -7.33 8.63
N PRO A 96 -0.98 -8.50 8.77
CA PRO A 96 -1.19 -9.13 10.08
C PRO A 96 0.08 -9.30 10.93
N ARG A 97 1.24 -9.52 10.28
CA ARG A 97 2.54 -9.65 10.96
C ARG A 97 2.99 -8.38 11.71
N ASN A 98 2.47 -7.22 11.32
CA ASN A 98 2.82 -5.91 11.85
C ASN A 98 1.74 -5.36 12.81
N ILE A 99 0.71 -6.16 13.12
CA ILE A 99 -0.39 -5.80 14.03
C ILE A 99 -0.32 -6.70 15.26
N ILE A 100 0.02 -6.12 16.42
CA ILE A 100 0.09 -6.85 17.69
C ILE A 100 -1.29 -6.83 18.35
N VAL A 101 -1.80 -8.00 18.70
CA VAL A 101 -3.11 -8.17 19.32
C VAL A 101 -2.98 -8.96 20.63
N ASP A 102 -3.56 -8.43 21.71
CA ASP A 102 -3.77 -9.14 22.97
C ASP A 102 -5.28 -9.39 23.17
N GLY A 103 -5.69 -10.65 23.08
CA GLY A 103 -7.09 -11.04 23.03
C GLY A 103 -7.81 -10.48 21.81
N THR A 104 -8.58 -9.39 21.98
CA THR A 104 -9.26 -8.65 20.89
C THR A 104 -8.75 -7.23 20.75
N LYS A 105 -7.78 -6.80 21.55
CA LYS A 105 -7.28 -5.43 21.57
C LYS A 105 -6.03 -5.32 20.71
N ILE A 106 -6.02 -4.41 19.75
CA ILE A 106 -4.79 -4.02 19.07
C ILE A 106 -3.95 -3.23 20.07
N THR A 107 -2.75 -3.72 20.38
CA THR A 107 -1.84 -3.11 21.36
C THR A 107 -0.65 -2.39 20.71
N GLY A 108 -0.40 -2.64 19.42
CA GLY A 108 0.63 -1.94 18.69
C GLY A 108 0.61 -2.20 17.19
N ILE A 109 1.08 -1.22 16.45
CA ILE A 109 1.45 -1.31 15.03
C ILE A 109 2.95 -1.10 14.94
N ILE A 110 3.66 -2.01 14.30
CA ILE A 110 5.13 -2.03 14.22
C ILE A 110 5.62 -2.00 12.77
N ASP A 111 6.92 -1.81 12.59
CA ASP A 111 7.59 -1.80 11.28
C ASP A 111 7.17 -0.66 10.34
N TRP A 112 7.26 0.57 10.85
CA TRP A 112 6.94 1.80 10.11
C TRP A 112 7.99 2.22 9.07
N ALA A 113 8.94 1.35 8.71
CA ALA A 113 10.06 1.71 7.83
C ALA A 113 9.62 2.08 6.41
N THR A 114 8.49 1.55 5.95
CA THR A 114 7.89 1.86 4.63
C THR A 114 6.88 3.01 4.68
N ALA A 115 6.62 3.56 5.87
CA ALA A 115 5.58 4.56 6.05
C ALA A 115 5.93 5.88 5.34
N GLY A 116 4.90 6.55 4.83
CA GLY A 116 5.06 7.77 4.06
C GLY A 116 3.75 8.28 3.52
N PHE A 117 3.85 9.25 2.62
CA PHE A 117 2.71 9.79 1.89
C PHE A 117 2.63 9.12 0.54
N TRP A 118 1.52 8.46 0.24
CA TRP A 118 1.32 7.59 -0.91
C TRP A 118 0.02 7.93 -1.65
N PRO A 119 -0.20 7.41 -2.87
CA PRO A 119 -1.52 7.47 -3.50
C PRO A 119 -2.60 6.86 -2.59
N GLY A 120 -3.79 7.43 -2.55
CA GLY A 120 -4.84 7.04 -1.59
C GLY A 120 -5.35 5.60 -1.70
N TYR A 121 -5.02 4.89 -2.77
CA TYR A 121 -5.32 3.46 -2.92
C TYR A 121 -4.22 2.54 -2.35
N TRP A 122 -3.04 3.07 -2.01
CA TRP A 122 -1.83 2.30 -1.75
C TRP A 122 -1.97 1.36 -0.54
N GLU A 123 -2.38 1.90 0.62
CA GLU A 123 -2.59 1.10 1.83
C GLU A 123 -3.62 -0.01 1.59
N TYR A 124 -4.77 0.33 0.99
CA TYR A 124 -5.79 -0.65 0.65
C TYR A 124 -5.23 -1.78 -0.21
N CYS A 125 -4.48 -1.46 -1.26
CA CYS A 125 -3.95 -2.49 -2.17
C CYS A 125 -2.94 -3.40 -1.48
N LEU A 126 -2.02 -2.84 -0.68
CA LEU A 126 -1.01 -3.60 0.03
C LEU A 126 -1.58 -4.43 1.18
N MET A 127 -2.60 -3.94 1.88
CA MET A 127 -3.34 -4.73 2.88
C MET A 127 -3.99 -5.98 2.26
N HIS A 128 -4.34 -5.92 0.97
CA HIS A 128 -4.88 -7.04 0.19
C HIS A 128 -3.81 -7.91 -0.50
N ASN A 129 -2.54 -7.81 -0.08
CA ASN A 129 -1.46 -8.66 -0.59
C ASN A 129 -1.81 -10.15 -0.41
N ARG A 130 -1.68 -10.90 -1.51
CA ARG A 130 -2.03 -12.33 -1.59
C ARG A 130 -1.22 -13.21 -0.64
N ASP A 131 0.05 -12.86 -0.40
CA ASP A 131 0.96 -13.64 0.45
C ASP A 131 0.60 -13.54 1.94
N SER A 132 -0.22 -12.55 2.31
CA SER A 132 -0.72 -12.35 3.68
C SER A 132 -2.22 -12.67 3.82
N SER A 133 -2.86 -13.17 2.77
CA SER A 133 -4.28 -13.53 2.80
C SER A 133 -4.51 -14.75 3.69
N SER A 134 -5.59 -14.68 4.46
CA SER A 134 -6.10 -15.79 5.27
C SER A 134 -7.59 -15.56 5.50
N PRO A 135 -8.40 -16.60 5.80
CA PRO A 135 -9.83 -16.43 6.04
C PRO A 135 -10.15 -15.38 7.11
N GLY A 136 -9.33 -15.31 8.17
CA GLY A 136 -9.50 -14.31 9.23
C GLY A 136 -9.14 -12.90 8.79
N TRP A 137 -8.05 -12.74 8.03
CA TRP A 137 -7.64 -11.43 7.52
C TRP A 137 -8.59 -10.92 6.44
N ASP A 138 -9.02 -11.76 5.52
CA ASP A 138 -10.00 -11.40 4.48
C ASP A 138 -11.33 -10.94 5.10
N GLN A 139 -11.76 -11.60 6.19
CA GLN A 139 -12.92 -11.17 6.95
C GLN A 139 -12.70 -9.78 7.59
N VAL A 140 -11.54 -9.53 8.19
CA VAL A 140 -11.20 -8.21 8.74
C VAL A 140 -11.22 -7.14 7.65
N LEU A 141 -10.59 -7.40 6.50
CA LEU A 141 -10.56 -6.45 5.37
C LEU A 141 -11.95 -6.16 4.83
N GLY A 142 -12.83 -7.16 4.72
CA GLY A 142 -14.22 -6.97 4.29
C GLY A 142 -15.04 -6.09 5.25
N LEU A 143 -14.68 -6.06 6.54
CA LEU A 143 -15.29 -5.18 7.53
C LEU A 143 -14.68 -3.77 7.53
N VAL A 144 -13.36 -3.67 7.34
CA VAL A 144 -12.63 -2.39 7.30
C VAL A 144 -12.95 -1.60 6.03
N PHE A 145 -13.06 -2.28 4.89
CA PHE A 145 -13.29 -1.68 3.58
C PHE A 145 -14.60 -2.22 2.97
N PRO A 146 -15.75 -1.74 3.46
CA PRO A 146 -17.04 -2.13 2.87
C PRO A 146 -17.12 -1.63 1.43
N GLY A 147 -17.53 -2.49 0.51
CA GLY A 147 -17.70 -2.18 -0.90
C GLY A 147 -17.06 -3.22 -1.82
N ASP A 148 -17.14 -2.94 -3.12
CA ASP A 148 -16.58 -3.83 -4.13
C ASP A 148 -15.06 -3.90 -4.04
N ARG A 149 -14.54 -5.13 -4.11
CA ARG A 149 -13.11 -5.37 -4.12
C ARG A 149 -12.50 -4.87 -5.42
N ARG A 150 -11.53 -3.95 -5.32
CA ARG A 150 -10.84 -3.35 -6.48
C ARG A 150 -9.73 -4.25 -7.01
N GLN A 151 -10.09 -5.45 -7.49
CA GLN A 151 -9.14 -6.52 -7.79
C GLN A 151 -8.06 -6.11 -8.81
N ALA A 152 -8.44 -5.42 -9.89
CA ALA A 152 -7.47 -4.98 -10.90
C ALA A 152 -6.43 -3.98 -10.35
N GLU A 153 -6.86 -3.06 -9.47
CA GLU A 153 -5.96 -2.09 -8.82
C GLU A 153 -5.03 -2.80 -7.81
N ILE A 154 -5.58 -3.75 -7.03
CA ILE A 154 -4.80 -4.59 -6.10
C ILE A 154 -3.72 -5.37 -6.85
N ASP A 155 -4.08 -6.03 -7.96
CA ASP A 155 -3.13 -6.82 -8.74
C ASP A 155 -2.06 -5.94 -9.38
N ALA A 156 -2.45 -4.77 -9.91
CA ALA A 156 -1.50 -3.81 -10.47
C ALA A 156 -0.45 -3.36 -9.43
N VAL A 157 -0.88 -2.93 -8.24
CA VAL A 157 0.03 -2.50 -7.16
C VAL A 157 0.91 -3.65 -6.68
N ASN A 158 0.36 -4.85 -6.50
CA ASN A 158 1.16 -6.03 -6.12
C ASN A 158 2.24 -6.34 -7.17
N HIS A 159 1.94 -6.19 -8.46
CA HIS A 159 2.94 -6.32 -9.51
C HIS A 159 4.01 -5.22 -9.41
N LEU A 160 3.61 -3.95 -9.23
CA LEU A 160 4.56 -2.84 -9.09
C LEU A 160 5.59 -3.07 -7.97
N VAL A 161 5.16 -3.55 -6.81
CA VAL A 161 6.05 -3.74 -5.66
C VAL A 161 6.82 -5.06 -5.67
N THR A 162 6.44 -6.03 -6.51
CA THR A 162 7.10 -7.35 -6.56
C THR A 162 8.00 -7.55 -7.78
N ILE A 163 7.84 -6.76 -8.84
CA ILE A 163 8.50 -7.01 -10.13
C ILE A 163 10.03 -7.03 -10.02
N HIS A 164 10.58 -6.25 -9.10
CA HIS A 164 12.02 -6.16 -8.86
C HIS A 164 12.62 -7.32 -8.07
N PHE A 165 11.78 -8.19 -7.48
CA PHE A 165 12.23 -9.36 -6.73
C PHE A 165 12.19 -10.66 -7.55
N ARG A 166 11.64 -10.64 -8.76
CA ARG A 166 11.46 -11.85 -9.59
C ARG A 166 12.70 -12.25 -10.41
N ASP A 167 13.76 -11.44 -10.37
CA ASP A 167 15.03 -11.70 -11.06
C ASP A 167 16.15 -12.22 -10.13
N ARG A 168 15.81 -12.98 -9.08
CA ARG A 168 16.80 -13.71 -8.25
C ARG A 168 16.48 -15.19 -8.14
#